data_AF-A0A6D2G3Q2-F1
#
_entry.id   AF-A0A6D2G3Q2-F1
#
_cell.length_a   1.000
_cell.length_b   1.000
_cell.length_c   1.000
_cell.angle_alpha   90.00
_cell.angle_beta   90.00
_cell.angle_gamma   90.00
#
_symmetry.space_group_name_H-M   'P 1'
#
loop_
_entity.id
_entity.type
_entity.pdbx_description
1 polymer ?
#
loop_
_entity_poly.entity_id
_entity_poly.type
_entity_poly.pdbx_seq_one_letter_code
_entity_poly.pdbx_strand_id
1 'polypeptide(L)'
;MLLMVSINLIRLYGGLIIGQPGSADFAHPTSIILSLGTILITLIFALAFSGILRQLAVMFGLLAGTLLGIALGSADFSGVGHGPLFSFPQLLPFGWPIFDLSASLPLLIYAVISMAEATGQTIATAEIVNSTQNVQQTIPRTIRGDAVMSLLGGYFWHLLNYHLRRKYWGGTHH
;
A
#
# COMPACT_ATOMS: atom_id res chain seq x y z
N MET A 1 5.19 16.70 -4.20
CA MET A 1 5.03 15.52 -3.34
C MET A 1 5.29 14.23 -4.12
N LEU A 2 4.58 13.99 -5.23
CA LEU A 2 4.85 12.86 -6.15
C LEU A 2 6.33 12.56 -6.39
N LEU A 3 7.14 13.55 -6.78
CA LEU A 3 8.58 13.33 -7.00
C LEU A 3 9.35 12.87 -5.75
N MET A 4 9.03 13.44 -4.58
CA MET A 4 9.66 13.04 -3.31
C MET A 4 9.28 11.61 -2.92
N VAL A 5 8.00 11.26 -3.09
CA VAL A 5 7.51 9.89 -2.87
C VAL A 5 8.18 8.92 -3.85
N SER A 6 8.26 9.28 -5.13
CA SER A 6 8.92 8.46 -6.16
C SER A 6 10.39 8.21 -5.85
N ILE A 7 11.15 9.24 -5.46
CA ILE A 7 12.57 9.10 -5.09
C ILE A 7 12.71 8.19 -3.86
N ASN A 8 11.85 8.37 -2.85
CA ASN A 8 11.89 7.54 -1.65
C ASN A 8 11.54 6.07 -1.95
N LEU A 9 10.54 5.83 -2.81
CA LEU A 9 10.17 4.49 -3.25
C LEU A 9 11.29 3.82 -4.05
N ILE A 10 11.95 4.53 -4.96
CA ILE A 10 13.12 4.00 -5.69
C ILE A 10 14.20 3.55 -4.70
N ARG A 11 14.46 4.33 -3.65
CA ARG A 11 15.42 3.96 -2.60
C ARG A 11 14.97 2.72 -1.81
N LEU A 12 13.71 2.67 -1.42
CA LEU A 12 13.12 1.54 -0.68
C LEU A 12 13.16 0.24 -1.50
N TYR A 13 12.69 0.29 -2.74
CA TYR A 13 12.69 -0.86 -3.65
C TYR A 13 14.10 -1.27 -4.06
N GLY A 14 15.01 -0.31 -4.27
CA GLY A 14 16.42 -0.60 -4.50
C GLY A 14 17.04 -1.39 -3.34
N GLY A 15 16.69 -1.07 -2.10
CA GLY A 15 17.09 -1.83 -0.92
C GLY A 15 16.49 -3.24 -0.86
N LEU A 16 15.27 -3.46 -1.36
CA LEU A 16 14.67 -4.79 -1.46
C LEU A 16 15.33 -5.65 -2.55
N ILE A 17 15.84 -5.04 -3.62
CA ILE A 17 16.48 -5.73 -4.74
C ILE A 17 17.93 -6.09 -4.43
N ILE A 18 18.69 -5.11 -3.92
CA ILE A 18 20.14 -5.22 -3.73
C ILE A 18 20.48 -5.68 -2.30
N GLY A 19 19.54 -5.59 -1.35
CA GLY A 19 19.80 -5.85 0.06
C GLY A 19 20.40 -4.65 0.78
N GLN A 20 20.49 -4.74 2.11
CA GLN A 20 21.03 -3.65 2.94
C GLN A 20 22.57 -3.64 2.89
N PRO A 21 23.21 -2.46 2.76
CA PRO A 21 24.66 -2.35 2.81
C PRO A 21 25.22 -2.97 4.11
N GLY A 22 26.16 -3.91 3.98
CA GLY A 22 26.77 -4.59 5.12
C GLY A 22 26.10 -5.90 5.55
N SER A 23 25.02 -6.33 4.88
CA SER A 23 24.44 -7.68 5.06
C SER A 23 25.15 -8.71 4.16
N ALA A 24 25.13 -9.99 4.56
CA ALA A 24 25.70 -11.08 3.77
C ALA A 24 24.99 -11.27 2.41
N ASP A 25 23.72 -10.85 2.31
CA ASP A 25 22.89 -10.94 1.11
C ASP A 25 23.02 -9.70 0.19
N PHE A 26 23.97 -8.80 0.49
CA PHE A 26 24.18 -7.60 -0.33
C PHE A 26 24.63 -7.97 -1.74
N ALA A 27 23.92 -7.44 -2.74
CA ALA A 27 24.10 -7.71 -4.16
C ALA A 27 24.02 -9.20 -4.55
N HIS A 28 23.17 -9.98 -3.87
CA HIS A 28 22.98 -11.39 -4.22
C HIS A 28 22.45 -11.52 -5.67
N PRO A 29 23.15 -12.26 -6.57
CA PRO A 29 22.82 -12.32 -7.99
C PRO A 29 21.39 -12.79 -8.27
N THR A 30 20.90 -13.76 -7.49
CA THR A 30 19.55 -14.31 -7.66
C THR A 30 18.46 -13.26 -7.40
N SER A 31 18.63 -12.39 -6.39
CA SER A 31 17.66 -11.33 -6.07
C SER A 31 17.60 -10.26 -7.18
N ILE A 32 18.76 -9.92 -7.73
CA ILE A 32 18.87 -8.99 -8.86
C ILE A 32 18.25 -9.59 -10.12
N ILE A 33 18.53 -10.86 -10.43
CA ILE A 33 17.97 -11.54 -11.61
C ILE A 33 16.44 -11.69 -11.49
N LEU A 34 15.92 -12.09 -10.32
CA LEU A 34 14.48 -12.24 -10.11
C LEU A 34 13.74 -10.89 -10.20
N SER A 35 14.29 -9.84 -9.60
CA SER A 35 13.68 -8.51 -9.66
C SER A 35 13.71 -7.91 -11.07
N LEU A 36 14.87 -7.92 -11.74
CA LEU A 36 14.99 -7.44 -13.12
C LEU A 36 14.17 -8.29 -14.08
N GLY A 37 14.14 -9.62 -13.89
CA GLY A 37 13.31 -10.54 -14.67
C GLY A 37 11.83 -10.25 -14.51
N THR A 38 11.36 -10.02 -13.28
CA THR A 38 9.97 -9.66 -13.00
C THR A 38 9.60 -8.32 -13.64
N ILE A 39 10.48 -7.31 -13.55
CA ILE A 39 10.28 -6.00 -14.19
C ILE A 39 10.22 -6.15 -15.71
N LEU A 40 11.14 -6.93 -16.29
CA LEU A 40 11.22 -7.15 -17.73
C LEU A 40 9.96 -7.83 -18.25
N ILE A 41 9.49 -8.90 -17.58
CA ILE A 41 8.26 -9.60 -17.97
C ILE A 41 7.05 -8.69 -17.82
N THR A 42 6.98 -7.92 -16.73
CA THR A 42 5.92 -6.92 -16.55
C THR A 42 5.89 -5.92 -17.70
N LEU A 43 7.06 -5.42 -18.12
CA LEU A 43 7.19 -4.49 -19.23
C LEU A 43 6.79 -5.13 -20.57
N ILE A 44 7.20 -6.38 -20.81
CA ILE A 44 6.80 -7.13 -22.02
C ILE A 44 5.28 -7.24 -22.10
N PHE A 45 4.59 -7.63 -21.01
CA PHE A 45 3.13 -7.68 -21.00
C PHE A 45 2.48 -6.30 -21.15
N ALA A 46 3.07 -5.26 -20.56
CA ALA A 46 2.56 -3.90 -20.67
C ALA A 46 2.70 -3.33 -22.09
N LEU A 47 3.70 -3.77 -22.85
CA LEU A 47 3.93 -3.37 -24.23
C LEU A 47 3.18 -4.24 -25.24
N ALA A 48 3.04 -5.55 -24.98
CA ALA A 48 2.40 -6.49 -25.89
C ALA A 48 0.86 -6.41 -25.86
N PHE A 49 0.28 -6.03 -24.72
CA PHE A 49 -1.16 -5.95 -24.55
C PHE A 49 -1.72 -4.54 -24.74
N SER A 50 -3.00 -4.47 -25.14
CA SER A 50 -3.74 -3.22 -25.31
C SER A 50 -5.02 -3.21 -24.45
N GLY A 51 -5.55 -2.01 -24.19
CA GLY A 51 -6.78 -1.84 -23.41
C GLY A 51 -6.66 -2.34 -21.96
N ILE A 52 -7.64 -3.13 -21.52
CA ILE A 52 -7.73 -3.67 -20.15
C ILE A 52 -6.56 -4.61 -19.84
N LEU A 53 -6.10 -5.39 -20.82
CA LEU A 53 -5.00 -6.34 -20.65
C LEU A 53 -3.67 -5.65 -20.29
N ARG A 54 -3.46 -4.40 -20.75
CA ARG A 54 -2.31 -3.59 -20.35
C ARG A 54 -2.37 -3.17 -18.88
N GLN A 55 -3.56 -2.93 -18.33
CA GLN A 55 -3.73 -2.62 -16.90
C GLN A 55 -3.43 -3.83 -16.02
N LEU A 56 -3.73 -5.04 -16.53
CA LEU A 56 -3.42 -6.31 -15.86
C LEU A 56 -1.96 -6.76 -16.03
N ALA A 57 -1.15 -6.05 -16.82
CA ALA A 57 0.24 -6.44 -17.09
C ALA A 57 1.09 -6.57 -15.81
N VAL A 58 0.88 -5.70 -14.82
CA VAL A 58 1.56 -5.78 -13.52
C VAL A 58 1.16 -7.05 -12.77
N MET A 59 -0.10 -7.44 -12.83
CA MET A 59 -0.59 -8.68 -12.22
C MET A 59 0.05 -9.91 -12.88
N PHE A 60 0.06 -9.97 -14.21
CA PHE A 60 0.69 -11.06 -14.95
C PHE A 60 2.20 -11.10 -14.74
N GLY A 61 2.84 -9.93 -14.67
CA GLY A 61 4.26 -9.80 -14.36
C GLY A 61 4.61 -10.35 -12.98
N LEU A 62 3.81 -10.05 -11.95
CA LEU A 62 3.98 -10.61 -10.61
C LEU A 62 3.77 -12.13 -10.59
N LEU A 63 2.75 -12.64 -11.30
CA LEU A 63 2.52 -14.09 -11.42
C LEU A 63 3.72 -14.78 -12.07
N ALA A 64 4.20 -14.26 -13.20
CA ALA A 64 5.35 -14.83 -13.90
C ALA A 64 6.66 -14.71 -13.10
N GLY A 65 6.88 -13.58 -12.41
CA GLY A 65 8.01 -13.38 -11.50
C GLY A 65 8.00 -14.37 -10.33
N THR A 66 6.82 -14.64 -9.78
CA THR A 66 6.65 -15.66 -8.73
C THR A 66 6.97 -17.05 -9.27
N LEU A 67 6.46 -17.41 -10.46
CA LEU A 67 6.78 -18.69 -11.12
C LEU A 67 8.28 -18.84 -11.41
N LEU A 68 8.97 -17.76 -11.80
CA LEU A 68 10.42 -17.75 -11.92
C LEU A 68 11.10 -18.02 -10.57
N GLY A 69 10.65 -17.37 -9.49
CA GLY A 69 11.17 -17.62 -8.14
C GLY A 69 11.03 -19.08 -7.71
N ILE A 70 9.93 -19.73 -8.08
CA ILE A 70 9.69 -21.16 -7.86
C ILE A 70 10.67 -22.00 -8.69
N ALA A 71 10.82 -21.70 -9.98
CA ALA A 71 11.71 -22.44 -10.87
C ALA A 71 13.19 -22.34 -10.47
N LEU A 72 13.61 -21.19 -9.91
CA LEU A 72 14.96 -20.98 -9.38
C LEU A 72 15.14 -21.54 -7.95
N GLY A 73 14.13 -22.20 -7.37
CA GLY A 73 14.20 -22.77 -6.02
C GLY A 73 14.34 -21.74 -4.89
N SER A 74 14.06 -20.47 -5.17
CA SER A 74 14.18 -19.36 -4.21
C SER A 74 12.88 -19.08 -3.45
N ALA A 75 11.83 -19.85 -3.71
CA ALA A 75 10.54 -19.73 -3.03
C ALA A 75 10.47 -20.69 -1.84
N ASP A 76 10.33 -20.14 -0.64
CA ASP A 76 10.04 -20.92 0.56
C ASP A 76 8.52 -20.97 0.82
N PHE A 77 7.94 -22.15 0.73
CA PHE A 77 6.52 -22.42 0.99
C PHE A 77 6.26 -22.99 2.39
N SER A 78 7.27 -23.09 3.25
CA SER A 78 7.16 -23.65 4.60
C SER A 78 6.08 -22.98 5.45
N GLY A 79 5.83 -21.68 5.24
CA GLY A 79 4.78 -20.93 5.95
C GLY A 79 3.37 -21.05 5.35
N VAL A 80 3.21 -21.65 4.17
CA VAL A 80 1.93 -21.71 3.48
C VAL A 80 1.09 -22.86 4.06
N GLY A 81 0.03 -22.50 4.80
CA GLY A 81 -0.90 -23.47 5.39
C GLY A 81 -0.68 -23.76 6.88
N HIS A 82 0.35 -23.19 7.51
CA HIS A 82 0.55 -23.26 8.97
C HIS A 82 -0.22 -22.20 9.77
N GLY A 83 -0.93 -21.30 9.09
CA GLY A 83 -1.84 -20.34 9.72
C GLY A 83 -3.26 -20.90 9.91
N PRO A 84 -4.03 -20.40 10.89
CA PRO A 84 -5.43 -20.76 11.03
C PRO A 84 -6.22 -20.36 9.78
N LEU A 85 -7.16 -21.23 9.34
CA LEU A 85 -8.02 -20.99 8.16
C LEU A 85 -8.82 -19.68 8.27
N PHE A 86 -9.13 -19.29 9.51
CA PHE A 86 -9.69 -17.99 9.87
C PHE A 86 -8.83 -17.38 10.98
N SER A 87 -8.08 -16.35 10.64
CA SER A 87 -7.47 -15.44 11.61
C SER A 87 -8.35 -14.21 11.75
N PHE A 88 -8.78 -13.92 12.97
CA PHE A 88 -9.28 -12.58 13.26
C PHE A 88 -8.08 -11.62 13.19
N PRO A 89 -8.23 -10.45 12.55
CA PRO A 89 -7.17 -9.45 12.53
C PRO A 89 -6.76 -9.15 13.97
N GLN A 90 -5.45 -9.22 14.25
CA GLN A 90 -4.94 -8.87 15.58
C GLN A 90 -5.37 -7.44 15.90
N LEU A 91 -6.19 -7.32 16.94
CA LEU A 91 -6.68 -6.05 17.41
C LEU A 91 -5.54 -5.36 18.16
N LEU A 92 -5.17 -4.16 17.74
CA LEU A 92 -4.22 -3.29 18.44
C LEU A 92 -2.75 -3.80 18.49
N PRO A 93 -2.08 -4.10 17.36
CA PRO A 93 -0.65 -4.41 17.38
C PRO A 93 0.21 -3.22 17.85
N PHE A 94 -0.31 -1.99 17.76
CA PHE A 94 0.44 -0.75 18.02
C PHE A 94 -0.03 0.08 19.23
N GLY A 95 -0.94 -0.44 20.08
CA GLY A 95 -1.38 0.29 21.27
C GLY A 95 -2.56 1.26 21.06
N TRP A 96 -2.90 2.02 22.12
CA TRP A 96 -3.98 3.01 22.12
C TRP A 96 -3.64 4.21 21.21
N PRO A 97 -4.63 4.87 20.56
CA PRO A 97 -4.36 6.10 19.83
C PRO A 97 -3.90 7.18 20.80
N ILE A 98 -2.66 7.60 20.64
CA ILE A 98 -2.06 8.67 21.43
C ILE A 98 -2.12 9.93 20.57
N PHE A 99 -2.79 10.95 21.08
CA PHE A 99 -2.78 12.26 20.44
C PHE A 99 -1.50 12.99 20.85
N ASP A 100 -0.49 12.90 19.98
CA ASP A 100 0.73 13.67 20.12
C ASP A 100 0.67 14.87 19.16
N LEU A 101 0.72 16.07 19.73
CA LEU A 101 0.66 17.31 18.97
C LEU A 101 1.87 17.45 18.02
N SER A 102 3.04 16.94 18.42
CA SER A 102 4.26 16.96 17.63
C SER A 102 4.19 16.05 16.40
N ALA A 103 3.53 14.89 16.52
CA ALA A 103 3.28 13.98 15.40
C ALA A 103 2.10 14.41 14.52
N SER A 104 1.12 15.11 15.10
CA SER A 104 -0.08 15.56 14.40
C SER A 104 0.20 16.70 13.40
N LEU A 105 1.12 17.60 13.73
CA LEU A 105 1.41 18.77 12.88
C LEU A 105 1.97 18.39 11.50
N PRO A 106 2.97 17.50 11.36
CA PRO A 106 3.43 17.02 10.05
C PRO A 106 2.33 16.28 9.27
N LEU A 107 1.50 15.48 9.96
CA LEU A 107 0.40 14.75 9.34
C LEU A 107 -0.70 15.69 8.81
N LEU A 108 -0.99 16.80 9.51
CA LEU A 108 -1.91 17.83 9.03
C LEU A 108 -1.39 18.49 7.75
N ILE A 109 -0.09 18.83 7.72
CA ILE A 109 0.53 19.41 6.52
C ILE A 109 0.48 18.40 5.37
N TYR A 110 0.82 17.14 5.63
CA TYR A 110 0.72 16.05 4.67
C TYR A 110 -0.71 15.92 4.11
N ALA A 111 -1.73 15.97 4.98
CA ALA A 111 -3.13 15.87 4.58
C ALA A 111 -3.54 17.00 3.63
N VAL A 112 -3.16 18.25 3.94
CA VAL A 112 -3.45 19.40 3.06
C VAL A 112 -2.78 19.26 1.69
N ILE A 113 -1.52 18.82 1.65
CA ILE A 113 -0.79 18.61 0.39
C ILE A 113 -1.42 17.46 -0.40
N SER A 114 -1.79 16.36 0.26
CA SER A 114 -2.45 15.20 -0.36
C SER A 114 -3.81 15.59 -0.95
N MET A 115 -4.59 16.45 -0.29
CA MET A 115 -5.85 16.97 -0.84
C MET A 115 -5.61 17.78 -2.13
N ALA A 116 -4.56 18.59 -2.20
CA ALA A 116 -4.21 19.33 -3.41
C ALA A 116 -3.80 18.39 -4.56
N GLU A 117 -3.05 17.34 -4.26
CA GLU A 117 -2.66 16.30 -5.23
C GLU A 117 -3.88 15.52 -5.77
N ALA A 118 -4.76 15.07 -4.87
CA ALA A 118 -5.99 14.37 -5.24
C ALA A 118 -6.94 15.23 -6.08
N THR A 119 -6.97 16.55 -5.83
CA THR A 119 -7.73 17.50 -6.65
C THR A 119 -7.21 17.53 -8.08
N GLY A 120 -5.90 17.64 -8.26
CA GLY A 120 -5.26 17.62 -9.58
C GLY A 120 -5.53 16.33 -10.35
N GLN A 121 -5.43 15.18 -9.68
CA GLN A 121 -5.74 13.87 -10.27
C GLN A 121 -7.21 13.72 -10.66
N THR A 122 -8.12 14.25 -9.84
CA THR A 122 -9.57 14.24 -10.12
C THR A 122 -9.88 15.08 -11.37
N ILE A 123 -9.28 16.25 -11.52
CA ILE A 123 -9.44 17.12 -12.70
C ILE A 123 -8.88 16.42 -13.94
N ALA A 124 -7.64 15.94 -13.88
CA ALA A 124 -6.98 15.27 -15.01
C ALA A 124 -7.76 14.03 -15.46
N THR A 125 -8.29 13.25 -14.51
CA THR A 125 -9.12 12.08 -14.83
C THR A 125 -10.42 12.50 -15.50
N ALA A 126 -11.09 13.55 -15.01
CA ALA A 126 -12.32 14.08 -15.61
C ALA A 126 -12.09 14.55 -17.05
N GLU A 127 -10.93 15.14 -17.36
CA GLU A 127 -10.52 15.54 -18.70
C GLU A 127 -10.27 14.33 -19.61
N ILE A 128 -9.52 13.33 -19.14
CA ILE A 128 -9.22 12.10 -19.90
C ILE A 128 -10.51 11.36 -20.29
N VAL A 129 -11.49 11.28 -19.39
CA VAL A 129 -12.76 10.59 -19.65
C VAL A 129 -13.82 11.47 -20.31
N ASN A 130 -13.50 12.73 -20.63
CA ASN A 130 -14.45 13.74 -21.14
C ASN A 130 -15.74 13.82 -20.29
N SER A 131 -15.58 13.89 -18.97
CA SER A 131 -16.71 13.89 -18.04
C SER A 131 -17.56 15.16 -18.21
N THR A 132 -18.88 14.99 -18.33
CA THR A 132 -19.85 16.11 -18.36
C THR A 132 -20.19 16.64 -16.96
N GLN A 133 -19.62 16.05 -15.91
CA GLN A 133 -19.92 16.42 -14.53
C GLN A 133 -19.28 17.76 -14.15
N ASN A 134 -19.97 18.50 -13.26
CA ASN A 134 -19.41 19.73 -12.72
C ASN A 134 -18.26 19.40 -11.76
N VAL A 135 -17.03 19.55 -12.24
CA VAL A 135 -15.80 19.24 -11.52
C VAL A 135 -15.70 20.04 -10.20
N GLN A 136 -16.18 21.29 -10.17
CA GLN A 136 -16.17 22.13 -8.96
C GLN A 136 -17.05 21.56 -7.84
N GLN A 137 -18.13 20.84 -8.17
CA GLN A 137 -18.97 20.17 -7.18
C GLN A 137 -18.47 18.77 -6.81
N THR A 138 -17.71 18.15 -7.70
CA THR A 138 -17.21 16.78 -7.53
C THR A 138 -16.01 16.75 -6.60
N ILE A 139 -15.08 17.70 -6.74
CA ILE A 139 -13.86 17.79 -5.91
C ILE A 139 -14.18 17.80 -4.40
N PRO A 140 -15.08 18.67 -3.87
CA PRO A 140 -15.37 18.68 -2.43
C PRO A 140 -16.03 17.39 -1.94
N ARG A 141 -16.81 16.71 -2.79
CA ARG A 141 -17.46 15.43 -2.45
C ARG A 141 -16.42 14.30 -2.38
N THR A 142 -15.51 14.24 -3.35
CA THR A 142 -14.41 13.26 -3.37
C THR A 142 -13.52 13.42 -2.14
N ILE A 143 -13.10 14.64 -1.83
CA ILE A 143 -12.22 14.93 -0.69
C ILE A 143 -12.91 14.63 0.65
N ARG A 144 -14.20 14.96 0.80
CA ARG A 144 -14.96 14.60 2.01
C ARG A 144 -15.10 13.09 2.13
N GLY A 145 -15.33 12.39 1.02
CA GLY A 145 -15.35 10.92 0.98
C GLY A 145 -14.04 10.32 1.45
N ASP A 146 -12.91 10.81 0.93
CA ASP A 146 -11.57 10.38 1.31
C ASP A 146 -11.26 10.64 2.79
N ALA A 147 -11.62 11.82 3.30
CA ALA A 147 -11.47 12.16 4.72
C ALA A 147 -12.32 11.25 5.62
N VAL A 148 -13.59 11.02 5.27
CA VAL A 148 -14.46 10.11 6.01
C VAL A 148 -13.91 8.68 5.98
N MET A 149 -13.41 8.22 4.83
CA MET A 149 -12.87 6.86 4.71
C MET A 149 -11.54 6.69 5.44
N SER A 150 -10.71 7.73 5.49
CA SER A 150 -9.50 7.77 6.30
C SER A 150 -9.80 7.76 7.81
N LEU A 151 -10.78 8.55 8.25
CA LEU A 151 -11.24 8.56 9.64
C LEU A 151 -11.90 7.24 10.02
N LEU A 152 -12.73 6.66 9.16
CA LEU A 152 -13.32 5.34 9.36
C LEU A 152 -12.29 4.24 9.28
N GLY A 153 -11.24 4.35 8.45
CA GLY A 153 -10.13 3.40 8.44
C GLY A 153 -9.39 3.40 9.76
N GLY A 154 -9.00 4.59 10.24
CA GLY A 154 -8.37 4.75 11.55
C GLY A 154 -9.30 4.41 12.72
N TYR A 155 -10.58 4.72 12.62
CA TYR A 155 -11.57 4.46 13.66
C TYR A 155 -12.11 3.05 13.64
N PHE A 156 -12.28 2.37 12.51
CA PHE A 156 -12.70 0.97 12.47
C PHE A 156 -11.58 0.06 12.98
N TRP A 157 -10.33 0.42 12.63
CA TRP A 157 -9.15 -0.09 13.31
C TRP A 157 -9.22 0.12 14.85
N HIS A 158 -9.91 1.17 15.31
CA HIS A 158 -10.05 1.53 16.73
C HIS A 158 -11.35 1.05 17.44
N LEU A 159 -12.52 1.04 16.80
CA LEU A 159 -13.87 0.83 17.36
C LEU A 159 -14.18 -0.65 17.54
N LEU A 160 -13.61 -1.49 16.68
CA LEU A 160 -13.68 -2.95 16.82
C LEU A 160 -13.05 -3.45 18.15
N ASN A 161 -12.46 -2.55 18.95
CA ASN A 161 -11.96 -2.75 20.30
C ASN A 161 -13.00 -2.54 21.43
N TYR A 162 -13.96 -1.62 21.28
CA TYR A 162 -14.75 -1.13 22.44
C TYR A 162 -15.70 -2.20 23.03
N HIS A 163 -16.06 -3.22 22.24
CA HIS A 163 -16.97 -4.29 22.67
C HIS A 163 -16.27 -5.49 23.35
N LEU A 164 -14.96 -5.69 23.16
CA LEU A 164 -14.23 -6.81 23.77
C LEU A 164 -13.62 -6.45 25.13
N ARG A 165 -13.27 -5.18 25.35
CA ARG A 165 -12.77 -4.72 26.67
C ARG A 165 -13.84 -4.74 27.76
N ARG A 166 -15.11 -4.48 27.42
CA ARG A 166 -16.24 -4.55 28.38
C ARG A 166 -16.58 -5.98 28.83
N LYS A 167 -16.23 -7.00 28.03
CA LYS A 167 -16.59 -8.40 28.30
C LYS A 167 -15.51 -9.17 29.07
N TYR A 168 -14.25 -8.75 28.99
CA TYR A 168 -13.12 -9.44 29.64
C TYR A 168 -12.37 -8.62 30.70
N TRP A 169 -12.55 -7.30 30.74
CA TRP A 169 -11.82 -6.40 31.65
C TRP A 169 -12.79 -5.45 32.37
N GLY A 170 -13.88 -6.02 32.88
CA GLY A 170 -14.83 -5.36 33.79
C GLY A 170 -14.62 -5.77 35.25
N GLY A 171 -13.36 -5.88 35.70
CA GLY A 171 -13.04 -6.21 37.09
C GLY A 171 -11.66 -5.71 37.51
N THR A 172 -11.66 -4.72 38.42
CA THR A 172 -10.66 -4.41 39.49
C THR A 172 -9.20 -4.14 39.06
N HIS A 173 -8.48 -3.10 39.47
CA HIS A 173 -8.35 -2.36 40.74
C HIS A 173 -7.91 -0.90 40.42
N HIS A 174 -8.32 0.14 41.16
CA HIS A 174 -7.73 0.62 42.43
C HIS A 174 -6.20 0.70 42.43
#